data_AF-A0A1V1W2U0-F1
#
_entry.id   AF-A0A1V1W2U0-F1
#
_cell.length_a   1.000
_cell.length_b   1.000
_cell.length_c   1.000
_cell.angle_alpha   90.00
_cell.angle_beta   90.00
_cell.angle_gamma   90.00
#
_symmetry.space_group_name_H-M   'P 1'
#
loop_
_entity.id
_entity.type
_entity.pdbx_description
1 polymer ?
#
loop_
_entity_poly.entity_id
_entity_poly.type
_entity_poly.pdbx_seq_one_letter_code
_entity_poly.pdbx_strand_id
1 'polypeptide(L)'
;MTTVVSHLAGPVVDFQTEQGTVVRQRCQWCGAILVDECTWLVSVPAGQDSTIPTWKVGRFVDVVAPDGRGGMWSSNDWAEGPVPATACLRMPLEVTA
;
A
#
# COMPACT_ATOMS: atom_id res chain seq x y z
N MET A 1 -13.41 12.98 11.46
CA MET A 1 -12.17 13.56 10.90
C MET A 1 -11.59 12.54 9.95
N THR A 2 -11.23 12.93 8.74
CA THR A 2 -10.56 12.05 7.78
C THR A 2 -9.08 12.04 8.09
N THR A 3 -8.49 10.86 8.30
CA THR A 3 -7.04 10.75 8.55
C THR A 3 -6.37 10.30 7.26
N VAL A 4 -5.30 11.01 6.88
CA VAL A 4 -4.44 10.63 5.75
C VAL A 4 -3.12 10.14 6.31
N VAL A 5 -2.75 8.91 5.97
CA VAL A 5 -1.45 8.32 6.33
C VAL A 5 -0.72 7.95 5.04
N SER A 6 0.51 8.42 4.88
CA SER A 6 1.32 8.14 3.70
C SER A 6 2.21 6.92 3.96
N HIS A 7 2.21 5.94 3.08
CA HIS A 7 3.03 4.74 3.14
C HIS A 7 4.09 4.77 2.03
N LEU A 8 5.18 4.02 2.18
CA LEU A 8 6.18 3.83 1.13
C LEU A 8 5.98 2.45 0.49
N ALA A 9 5.59 2.39 -0.77
CA ALA A 9 5.35 1.13 -1.48
C ALA A 9 6.61 0.26 -1.49
N GLY A 10 6.53 -0.92 -0.87
CA GLY A 10 7.60 -1.91 -0.87
C GLY A 10 7.53 -2.84 -2.08
N PRO A 11 8.37 -3.89 -2.11
CA PRO A 11 8.36 -4.87 -3.17
C PRO A 11 7.00 -5.59 -3.24
N VAL A 12 6.60 -5.93 -4.47
CA VAL A 12 5.47 -6.83 -4.73
C VAL A 12 5.97 -8.26 -4.61
N VAL A 13 5.24 -9.10 -3.90
CA VAL A 13 5.53 -10.53 -3.74
C VAL A 13 4.30 -11.31 -4.14
N ASP A 14 4.51 -12.28 -5.04
CA ASP A 14 3.49 -13.21 -5.49
C ASP A 14 3.77 -14.58 -4.90
N PHE A 15 2.75 -15.25 -4.36
CA PHE A 15 2.87 -16.61 -3.86
C PHE A 15 1.61 -17.43 -4.14
N GLN A 16 1.79 -18.73 -4.35
CA GLN A 16 0.68 -19.65 -4.64
C GLN A 16 -0.01 -20.10 -3.35
N THR A 17 -1.34 -20.15 -3.38
CA THR A 17 -2.19 -20.83 -2.40
C THR A 17 -3.01 -21.92 -3.10
N GLU A 18 -3.77 -22.71 -2.34
CA GLU A 18 -4.68 -23.71 -2.92
C GLU A 18 -5.76 -23.09 -3.81
N GLN A 19 -6.14 -21.83 -3.56
CA GLN A 19 -7.21 -21.14 -4.29
C GLN A 19 -6.71 -20.29 -5.46
N GLY A 20 -5.42 -19.94 -5.52
CA GLY A 20 -4.88 -19.10 -6.59
C GLY A 20 -3.57 -18.41 -6.21
N THR A 21 -3.16 -17.41 -7.01
CA THR A 21 -1.99 -16.59 -6.69
C THR A 21 -2.42 -15.43 -5.81
N VAL A 22 -1.71 -15.20 -4.71
CA VAL A 22 -1.86 -13.98 -3.92
C VAL A 22 -0.80 -12.98 -4.34
N VAL A 23 -1.25 -11.77 -4.69
CA VAL A 23 -0.40 -10.61 -4.96
C VAL A 23 -0.39 -9.75 -3.70
N ARG A 24 0.80 -9.54 -3.13
CA ARG A 24 0.96 -8.79 -1.89
C ARG A 24 1.97 -7.67 -2.06
N GLN A 25 1.58 -6.48 -1.63
CA GLN A 25 2.48 -5.34 -1.47
C GLN A 25 2.29 -4.73 -0.09
N ARG A 26 3.40 -4.51 0.61
CA ARG A 26 3.41 -3.87 1.93
C ARG A 26 4.18 -2.57 1.91
N CYS A 27 3.94 -1.72 2.89
CA CYS A 27 4.76 -0.56 3.16
C CYS A 27 6.17 -1.04 3.51
N GLN A 28 7.19 -0.59 2.77
CA GLN A 28 8.58 -0.93 3.02
C GLN A 28 9.07 -0.44 4.39
N TRP A 29 8.44 0.60 4.93
CA TRP A 29 8.85 1.20 6.18
C TRP A 29 8.16 0.55 7.39
N CYS A 30 6.82 0.59 7.44
CA CYS A 30 6.07 0.14 8.63
C CYS A 30 5.45 -1.26 8.48
N GLY A 31 5.58 -1.90 7.31
CA GLY A 31 5.03 -3.23 7.06
C GLY A 31 3.50 -3.30 6.87
N ALA A 32 2.80 -2.16 6.95
CA ALA A 32 1.36 -2.09 6.70
C ALA A 32 0.99 -2.67 5.32
N ILE A 33 -0.15 -3.34 5.24
CA ILE A 33 -0.63 -3.92 3.99
C ILE A 33 -1.15 -2.82 3.07
N LEU A 34 -0.66 -2.79 1.84
CA LEU A 34 -1.12 -1.89 0.78
C LEU A 34 -1.96 -2.65 -0.25
N VAL A 35 -1.49 -3.82 -0.67
CA VAL A 35 -2.21 -4.80 -1.50
C VAL A 35 -2.09 -6.18 -0.84
N ASP A 36 -3.19 -6.92 -0.75
CA ASP A 36 -3.20 -8.32 -0.33
C ASP A 36 -4.42 -9.00 -0.93
N GLU A 37 -4.35 -9.29 -2.23
CA GLU A 37 -5.48 -9.76 -3.02
C GLU A 37 -5.15 -11.07 -3.71
N CYS A 38 -6.15 -11.94 -3.85
CA CYS A 38 -5.99 -13.23 -4.49
C CYS A 38 -6.62 -13.23 -5.88
N THR A 39 -5.91 -13.75 -6.89
CA THR A 39 -6.31 -13.68 -8.30
C THR A 39 -7.65 -14.37 -8.58
N TRP A 40 -8.07 -15.34 -7.76
CA TRP A 40 -9.39 -15.99 -7.94
C TRP A 40 -10.56 -15.11 -7.49
N LEU A 41 -10.32 -14.09 -6.67
CA LEU A 41 -11.35 -13.11 -6.27
C LEU A 41 -11.55 -12.03 -7.35
N VAL A 42 -10.60 -11.90 -8.28
CA VAL A 42 -10.64 -10.89 -9.34
C VAL A 42 -11.38 -11.47 -10.54
N SER A 43 -12.58 -10.96 -10.78
CA SER A 43 -13.35 -11.23 -12.00
C SER A 43 -13.42 -9.97 -12.84
N VAL A 44 -12.78 -9.96 -14.02
CA VAL A 44 -12.87 -8.87 -14.99
C VAL A 44 -13.55 -9.35 -16.28
N PRO A 45 -14.34 -8.50 -16.97
CA PRO A 45 -14.90 -8.82 -18.27
C PRO A 45 -13.84 -9.24 -19.30
N ALA A 46 -14.25 -10.07 -20.27
CA ALA A 46 -13.37 -10.49 -21.35
C ALA A 46 -12.78 -9.28 -22.09
N GLY A 47 -11.45 -9.28 -22.29
CA GLY A 47 -10.72 -8.20 -22.95
C GLY A 47 -10.21 -7.10 -22.01
N GLN A 48 -10.47 -7.20 -20.70
CA GLN A 48 -9.86 -6.30 -19.69
C GLN A 48 -8.63 -6.94 -19.04
N ASP A 49 -7.72 -6.09 -18.56
CA ASP A 49 -6.54 -6.52 -17.81
C ASP A 49 -6.96 -7.01 -16.41
N SER A 50 -6.68 -8.29 -16.12
CA SER A 50 -6.98 -8.91 -14.83
C SER A 50 -5.85 -8.74 -13.81
N THR A 51 -4.80 -7.99 -14.15
CA THR A 51 -3.66 -7.77 -13.27
C THR A 51 -4.08 -6.95 -12.05
N ILE A 52 -3.76 -7.45 -10.86
CA ILE A 52 -3.99 -6.72 -9.62
C ILE A 52 -3.10 -5.47 -9.63
N PRO A 53 -3.67 -4.25 -9.57
CA PRO A 53 -2.88 -3.03 -9.61
C PRO A 53 -2.03 -2.91 -8.34
N THR A 54 -0.78 -2.51 -8.54
CA THR A 54 0.19 -2.27 -7.45
C THR A 54 0.85 -0.91 -7.65
N TRP A 55 1.49 -0.40 -6.60
CA TRP A 55 2.27 0.82 -6.67
C TRP A 55 3.70 0.53 -7.10
N LYS A 56 4.32 1.45 -7.84
CA LYS A 56 5.77 1.36 -8.11
C LYS A 56 6.53 1.38 -6.79
N VAL A 57 7.48 0.47 -6.64
CA VAL A 57 8.35 0.40 -5.45
C VAL A 57 9.00 1.77 -5.19
N GLY A 58 9.00 2.20 -3.94
CA GLY A 58 9.52 3.49 -3.50
C GLY A 58 8.57 4.68 -3.69
N ARG A 59 7.35 4.48 -4.22
CA ARG A 59 6.35 5.56 -4.30
C ARG A 59 5.59 5.73 -2.99
N PHE A 60 5.23 6.98 -2.71
CA PHE A 60 4.34 7.29 -1.58
C PHE A 60 2.89 6.98 -1.94
N VAL A 61 2.20 6.30 -1.02
CA VAL A 61 0.81 5.87 -1.12
C VAL A 61 0.04 6.48 0.05
N ASP A 62 -0.85 7.41 -0.24
CA ASP A 62 -1.73 7.99 0.77
C ASP A 62 -2.93 7.07 0.98
N VAL A 63 -3.14 6.70 2.24
CA VAL A 63 -4.31 5.95 2.69
C VAL A 63 -5.21 6.92 3.43
N VAL A 64 -6.35 7.21 2.84
CA VAL A 64 -7.40 8.05 3.42
C VAL A 64 -8.39 7.12 4.10
N ALA A 65 -8.44 7.14 5.42
CA ALA A 65 -9.46 6.41 6.18
C ALA A 65 -10.56 7.38 6.61
N PRO A 66 -11.78 7.30 6.05
CA PRO A 66 -12.96 7.73 6.78
C PRO A 66 -13.04 6.82 8.00
N ASP A 67 -13.06 7.39 9.21
CA ASP A 67 -13.42 6.74 10.48
C ASP A 67 -12.79 5.37 10.86
N GLY A 68 -11.71 4.96 10.21
CA GLY A 68 -10.96 3.75 10.53
C GLY A 68 -11.51 2.45 9.94
N ARG A 69 -12.41 2.51 8.94
CA ARG A 69 -13.05 1.28 8.38
C ARG A 69 -12.97 1.07 6.87
N GLY A 70 -12.16 1.85 6.15
CA GLY A 70 -11.83 1.57 4.75
C GLY A 70 -10.84 2.59 4.22
N GLY A 71 -9.80 2.14 3.52
CA GLY A 71 -8.84 3.04 2.88
C GLY A 71 -9.34 3.47 1.51
N MET A 72 -9.16 4.73 1.14
CA MET A 72 -9.03 5.14 -0.26
C MET A 72 -7.54 5.38 -0.49
N TRP A 73 -6.97 4.75 -1.52
CA TRP A 73 -5.55 4.82 -1.81
C TRP A 73 -5.26 5.73 -3.00
N SER A 74 -4.31 6.65 -2.86
CA SER A 74 -3.79 7.45 -3.97
C SER A 74 -2.26 7.45 -3.96
N SER A 75 -1.65 7.29 -5.13
CA SER A 75 -0.21 7.51 -5.26
C SER A 75 0.08 8.99 -5.41
N ASN A 76 1.06 9.50 -4.66
CA ASN A 76 1.53 10.86 -4.86
C ASN A 76 2.89 10.86 -5.59
N ASP A 77 3.06 11.79 -6.53
CA ASP A 77 4.27 11.96 -7.35
C ASP A 77 5.41 12.72 -6.63
N TRP A 78 5.64 12.47 -5.34
CA TRP A 78 6.78 13.06 -4.61
C TRP A 78 8.06 12.33 -5.04
N ALA A 79 8.57 12.66 -6.23
CA ALA A 79 9.82 12.10 -6.74
C ALA A 79 11.05 12.76 -6.08
N GLU A 80 10.94 14.02 -5.66
CA GLU A 80 12.06 14.79 -5.11
C GLU A 80 11.56 15.76 -4.03
N GLY A 81 11.55 15.32 -2.78
CA GLY A 81 11.13 16.14 -1.65
C GLY A 81 11.31 15.42 -0.32
N PRO A 82 11.29 16.16 0.81
CA PRO A 82 11.31 15.54 2.13
C PRO A 82 10.09 14.60 2.30
N VAL A 83 10.29 13.55 3.08
CA VAL A 83 9.22 12.60 3.44
C VAL A 83 8.00 13.37 3.96
N PRO A 84 6.77 13.08 3.48
CA PRO A 84 5.56 13.75 3.95
C PRO A 84 5.41 13.65 5.48
N ALA A 85 4.90 14.70 6.12
CA ALA A 85 4.67 14.70 7.57
C ALA A 85 3.67 13.62 8.03
N THR A 86 2.85 13.14 7.11
CA THR A 86 1.88 12.06 7.24
C THR A 86 2.47 10.67 6.98
N ALA A 87 3.74 10.56 6.59
CA ALA A 87 4.39 9.28 6.35
C ALA A 87 4.40 8.43 7.62
N CYS A 88 4.05 7.16 7.46
CA CYS A 88 3.71 6.18 8.49
C CYS A 88 4.48 6.31 9.79
N LEU A 89 3.95 7.26 10.57
CA LEU A 89 4.22 7.62 11.95
C LEU A 89 5.69 7.95 12.23
N ARG A 90 5.96 9.22 12.61
CA ARG A 90 7.04 9.55 13.55
C ARG A 90 7.08 8.45 14.62
N MET A 91 8.00 7.48 14.53
CA MET A 91 8.45 6.80 15.73
C MET A 91 9.07 7.93 16.56
N PRO A 92 8.60 8.24 17.79
CA PRO A 92 9.51 8.84 18.73
C PRO A 92 10.59 7.79 18.93
N LEU A 93 11.70 7.93 18.21
CA LEU A 93 12.97 7.45 18.71
C LEU A 93 13.22 8.28 19.97
N GLU A 94 12.64 7.87 21.10
CA GLU A 94 13.36 8.05 22.35
C GLU A 94 14.62 7.20 22.18
N VAL A 95 15.65 7.84 21.62
CA VAL A 95 17.03 7.37 21.78
C VAL A 95 17.33 7.62 23.25
N THR A 96 17.00 6.65 24.10
CA THR A 96 17.59 6.61 25.42
C THR A 96 19.06 6.25 25.23
N ALA A 97 19.90 7.24 25.51
CA ALA A 97 21.36 7.12 25.52
C ALA A 97 21.82 6.16 26.64
#